data_AF-A0A1W6LLJ6-F1
#
_entry.id   AF-A0A1W6LLJ6-F1
#
_cell.length_a   1.000
_cell.length_b   1.000
_cell.length_c   1.000
_cell.angle_alpha   90.00
_cell.angle_beta   90.00
_cell.angle_gamma   90.00
#
_symmetry.space_group_name_H-M   'P 1'
#
loop_
_entity.id
_entity.type
_entity.pdbx_description
1 polymer ?
#
loop_
_entity_poly.entity_id
_entity_poly.type
_entity_poly.pdbx_seq_one_letter_code
_entity_poly.pdbx_strand_id
1 'polypeptide(L)'
;MTRALILITAFLVLLGCENHYTVVTEQGTIDLPLSKAIANAETEQELWNLHSRAVDEGDKKRIEEYIQKQYNHNPEQLEKRELNASSEYLKKQNKRRMDYVKSHFLSKDMKELILQGSYKKGMTKEQFKASRGEPTNINEFENDQGEMFEVWTEGLFNERKFYFKNGKLEFWD
;
A
#
# COMPACT_ATOMS: atom_id res chain seq x y z
N MET A 1 -6.96 -0.52 -21.29
CA MET A 1 -7.66 -0.40 -19.99
C MET A 1 -6.76 -0.99 -18.92
N THR A 2 -5.86 -0.17 -18.38
CA THR A 2 -4.75 -0.62 -17.51
C THR A 2 -4.83 0.16 -16.21
N ARG A 3 -4.96 -0.58 -15.11
CA ARG A 3 -5.14 -0.08 -13.73
C ARG A 3 -3.81 0.45 -13.20
N ALA A 4 -3.76 1.70 -12.77
CA ALA A 4 -2.59 2.32 -12.16
C ALA A 4 -2.59 2.12 -10.63
N LEU A 5 -1.41 1.78 -10.10
CA LEU A 5 -1.09 1.63 -8.68
C LEU A 5 -0.27 2.87 -8.28
N ILE A 6 -0.68 3.58 -7.24
CA ILE A 6 -0.02 4.82 -6.78
C ILE A 6 0.80 4.49 -5.52
N LEU A 7 2.06 4.95 -5.48
CA LEU A 7 3.04 4.73 -4.41
C LEU A 7 3.57 6.12 -4.03
N ILE A 8 3.48 6.53 -2.76
CA ILE A 8 3.79 7.91 -2.30
C ILE A 8 4.90 7.93 -1.25
N THR A 9 5.90 8.79 -1.45
CA THR A 9 6.96 9.13 -0.49
C THR A 9 6.83 10.58 -0.01
N ALA A 10 6.74 10.81 1.30
CA ALA A 10 6.68 12.15 1.89
C ALA A 10 8.07 12.55 2.42
N PHE A 11 8.64 13.64 1.88
CA PHE A 11 9.87 14.25 2.36
C PHE A 11 9.54 15.55 3.12
N LEU A 12 9.92 15.62 4.40
CA LEU A 12 9.73 16.80 5.26
C LEU A 12 10.93 17.74 5.12
N VAL A 13 10.73 18.92 4.55
CA VAL A 13 11.70 20.03 4.61
C VAL A 13 11.01 21.26 5.19
N LEU A 14 11.59 21.80 6.26
CA LEU A 14 11.12 22.99 6.96
C LEU A 14 11.38 24.25 6.10
N LEU A 15 10.32 24.81 5.50
CA LEU A 15 10.06 26.24 5.23
C LEU A 15 8.88 26.34 4.23
N GLY A 16 7.64 26.45 4.73
CA GLY A 16 6.47 26.62 3.86
C GLY A 16 6.17 25.45 2.91
N CYS A 17 6.68 24.26 3.22
CA CYS A 17 6.53 23.08 2.36
C CYS A 17 5.20 22.38 2.63
N GLU A 18 4.35 22.31 1.61
CA GLU A 18 3.28 21.31 1.59
C GLU A 18 3.90 19.91 1.50
N ASN A 19 3.27 18.93 2.15
CA ASN A 19 3.66 17.54 1.92
C ASN A 19 3.51 17.22 0.44
N HIS A 20 4.45 16.44 -0.07
CA HIS A 20 4.44 16.00 -1.46
C HIS A 20 3.76 14.64 -1.55
N TYR A 21 2.96 14.51 -2.61
CA TYR A 21 2.14 13.37 -2.91
C TYR A 21 2.45 12.93 -4.33
N THR A 22 2.82 11.68 -4.50
CA THR A 22 3.05 11.11 -5.82
C THR A 22 1.72 10.94 -6.53
N VAL A 23 1.60 11.57 -7.69
CA VAL A 23 0.46 11.48 -8.59
C VAL A 23 0.90 10.77 -9.87
N VAL A 24 0.01 9.95 -10.42
CA VAL A 24 0.26 9.23 -11.67
C VAL A 24 -0.37 10.04 -12.80
N THR A 25 0.45 10.47 -13.74
CA THR A 25 0.03 11.20 -14.94
C THR A 25 0.25 10.33 -16.18
N GLU A 26 -0.29 10.76 -17.33
CA GLU A 26 -0.03 10.09 -18.62
C GLU A 26 1.47 10.01 -18.98
N GLN A 27 2.30 10.88 -18.39
CA GLN A 27 3.74 10.97 -18.64
C GLN A 27 4.58 10.20 -17.60
N GLY A 28 3.95 9.59 -16.60
CA GLY A 28 4.61 8.86 -15.51
C GLY A 28 4.21 9.35 -14.12
N THR A 29 4.95 8.91 -13.10
CA THR A 29 4.77 9.34 -11.71
C THR A 29 5.50 10.64 -11.42
N ILE A 30 4.85 11.55 -10.69
CA ILE A 30 5.43 12.83 -10.29
C ILE A 30 5.05 13.15 -8.85
N ASP A 31 6.02 13.58 -8.05
CA ASP A 31 5.78 14.07 -6.70
C ASP A 31 5.34 15.53 -6.74
N LEU A 32 4.11 15.79 -6.28
CA LEU A 32 3.51 17.11 -6.29
C LEU A 32 3.17 17.58 -4.88
N PRO A 33 3.37 18.85 -4.55
CA PRO A 33 2.86 19.41 -3.30
C PRO A 33 1.33 19.26 -3.24
N LEU A 34 0.76 19.11 -2.04
CA LEU A 34 -0.67 18.79 -1.83
C LEU A 34 -1.62 19.63 -2.70
N SER A 35 -1.42 20.95 -2.77
CA SER A 35 -2.27 21.84 -3.57
C SER A 35 -2.32 21.46 -5.05
N LYS A 36 -1.17 21.06 -5.61
CA LYS A 36 -1.07 20.59 -6.99
C LYS A 36 -1.60 19.17 -7.14
N ALA A 37 -1.41 18.30 -6.15
CA ALA A 37 -1.95 16.95 -6.18
C ALA A 37 -3.49 16.94 -6.13
N ILE A 38 -4.09 17.80 -5.30
CA ILE A 38 -5.54 18.03 -5.25
C ILE A 38 -6.05 18.57 -6.60
N ALA A 39 -5.35 19.55 -7.19
CA ALA A 39 -5.75 20.13 -8.48
C ALA A 39 -5.57 19.17 -9.67
N ASN A 40 -4.69 18.16 -9.54
CA ASN A 40 -4.47 17.14 -10.56
C ASN A 40 -5.44 15.97 -10.46
N ALA A 41 -6.11 15.78 -9.32
CA ALA A 41 -7.13 14.75 -9.18
C ALA A 41 -8.34 15.10 -10.06
N GLU A 42 -8.62 14.25 -11.05
CA GLU A 42 -9.71 14.43 -12.01
C GLU A 42 -11.02 13.84 -11.48
N THR A 43 -10.91 12.93 -10.51
CA THR A 43 -12.05 12.24 -9.93
C THR A 43 -12.11 12.38 -8.40
N GLU A 44 -13.32 12.30 -7.87
CA GLU A 44 -13.53 12.29 -6.41
C GLU A 44 -12.81 11.11 -5.73
N GLN A 45 -12.74 9.96 -6.40
CA GLN A 45 -12.05 8.78 -5.88
C GLN A 45 -10.54 9.01 -5.74
N GLU A 46 -9.92 9.78 -6.63
CA GLU A 46 -8.50 10.14 -6.52
C GLU A 46 -8.25 11.08 -5.34
N LEU A 47 -9.18 11.99 -5.06
CA LEU A 47 -9.14 12.84 -3.86
C LEU A 47 -9.27 12.01 -2.58
N TRP A 48 -10.16 11.01 -2.53
CA TRP A 48 -10.23 10.08 -1.39
C TRP A 48 -8.99 9.21 -1.24
N ASN A 49 -8.39 8.80 -2.35
CA ASN A 49 -7.13 8.08 -2.33
C ASN A 49 -5.99 8.97 -1.80
N LEU A 50 -6.00 10.27 -2.13
CA LEU A 50 -5.07 11.25 -1.58
C LEU A 50 -5.31 11.44 -0.07
N HIS A 51 -6.58 11.57 0.33
CA HIS A 51 -7.00 11.72 1.73
C HIS A 51 -6.56 10.55 2.60
N SER A 52 -6.85 9.32 2.18
CA SER A 52 -6.45 8.11 2.91
C SER A 52 -4.92 7.95 3.04
N ARG A 53 -4.15 8.70 2.24
CA ARG A 53 -2.68 8.71 2.24
C ARG A 53 -2.07 9.94 2.88
N ALA A 54 -2.88 10.92 3.29
CA ALA A 54 -2.39 12.11 3.96
C ALA A 54 -1.75 11.75 5.30
N VAL A 55 -0.51 12.20 5.47
CA VAL A 55 0.37 11.81 6.59
C VAL A 55 -0.03 12.52 7.87
N ASP A 56 -0.60 13.73 7.74
CA ASP A 56 -1.09 14.51 8.87
C ASP A 56 -2.56 14.90 8.70
N GLU A 57 -3.17 15.21 9.85
CA GLU A 57 -4.59 15.54 9.96
C GLU A 57 -4.94 16.88 9.30
N GLY A 58 -3.96 17.78 9.17
CA GLY A 58 -4.12 19.06 8.48
C GLY A 58 -4.34 18.87 6.98
N ASP A 59 -3.55 18.00 6.37
CA ASP A 59 -3.68 17.65 4.95
C ASP A 59 -4.98 16.88 4.66
N LYS A 60 -5.37 15.94 5.53
CA LYS A 60 -6.68 15.28 5.44
C LYS A 60 -7.80 16.29 5.41
N LYS A 61 -7.81 17.21 6.37
CA LYS A 61 -8.82 18.26 6.47
C LYS A 61 -8.86 19.15 5.22
N ARG A 62 -7.71 19.52 4.68
CA ARG A 62 -7.64 20.32 3.43
C ARG A 62 -8.22 19.57 2.22
N ILE A 63 -7.98 18.26 2.14
CA ILE A 63 -8.55 17.42 1.08
C ILE A 63 -10.07 17.25 1.28
N GLU A 64 -10.53 17.02 2.50
CA GLU A 64 -11.97 16.95 2.84
C GLU A 64 -12.68 18.25 2.48
N GLU A 65 -12.12 19.40 2.88
CA GLU A 65 -12.66 20.72 2.55
C GLU A 65 -12.76 20.92 1.03
N TYR A 66 -11.77 20.44 0.28
CA TYR A 66 -11.81 20.47 -1.19
C TYR A 66 -12.90 19.56 -1.77
N ILE A 67 -13.01 18.31 -1.28
CA ILE A 67 -14.05 17.37 -1.73
C ILE A 67 -15.44 17.90 -1.40
N GLN A 68 -15.64 18.41 -0.18
CA GLN A 68 -16.91 19.04 0.22
C GLN A 68 -17.25 20.23 -0.68
N LYS A 69 -16.27 21.08 -0.99
CA LYS A 69 -16.47 22.24 -1.85
C LYS A 69 -16.82 21.88 -3.30
N GLN A 70 -16.20 20.84 -3.85
CA GLN A 70 -16.38 20.46 -5.27
C GLN A 70 -17.57 19.52 -5.49
N TYR A 71 -17.82 18.60 -4.56
CA TYR A 71 -18.83 17.53 -4.71
C TYR A 71 -20.01 17.67 -3.75
N ASN A 72 -20.03 18.74 -2.95
CA ASN A 72 -21.14 19.11 -2.07
C ASN A 72 -21.53 18.01 -1.06
N HIS A 73 -20.54 17.23 -0.61
CA HIS A 73 -20.75 16.14 0.34
C HIS A 73 -20.92 16.63 1.79
N ASN A 74 -21.81 15.96 2.53
CA ASN A 74 -21.93 16.10 3.98
C ASN A 74 -20.91 15.16 4.68
N PRO A 75 -20.21 15.59 5.75
CA PRO A 75 -19.30 14.78 6.57
C PRO A 75 -19.70 13.32 6.83
N GLU A 76 -20.97 13.03 7.13
CA GLU A 76 -21.45 11.65 7.37
C GLU A 76 -21.34 10.72 6.15
N GLN A 77 -21.28 11.28 4.94
CA GLN A 77 -21.10 10.52 3.69
C GLN A 77 -19.63 10.18 3.43
N LEU A 78 -18.69 10.96 3.98
CA LEU A 78 -17.25 10.77 3.86
C LEU A 78 -16.79 9.55 4.67
N GLU A 79 -17.19 9.51 5.94
CA GLU A 79 -16.85 8.43 6.88
C GLU A 79 -17.33 7.06 6.37
N LYS A 80 -18.55 7.02 5.79
CA LYS A 80 -19.09 5.80 5.16
C LYS A 80 -18.31 5.35 3.92
N ARG A 81 -17.70 6.25 3.16
CA ARG A 81 -16.92 5.91 1.93
C ARG A 81 -15.54 5.35 2.28
N GLU A 82 -14.87 5.89 3.29
CA GLU A 82 -13.59 5.35 3.79
C GLU A 82 -13.73 3.93 4.33
N LEU A 83 -14.77 3.68 5.14
CA LEU A 83 -15.13 2.35 5.62
C LEU A 83 -15.37 1.35 4.47
N ASN A 84 -15.98 1.80 3.38
CA ASN A 84 -16.24 0.97 2.20
C ASN A 84 -14.95 0.65 1.40
N ALA A 85 -14.05 1.61 1.22
CA ALA A 85 -12.77 1.37 0.51
C ALA A 85 -11.88 0.37 1.26
N SER A 86 -11.80 0.50 2.60
CA SER A 86 -11.10 -0.46 3.46
C SER A 86 -11.74 -1.87 3.40
N SER A 87 -13.07 -1.94 3.36
CA SER A 87 -13.83 -3.18 3.19
C SER A 87 -13.54 -3.88 1.85
N GLU A 88 -13.42 -3.14 0.75
CA GLU A 88 -13.10 -3.73 -0.56
C GLU A 88 -11.67 -4.27 -0.65
N TYR A 89 -10.69 -3.55 -0.09
CA TYR A 89 -9.31 -4.04 -0.01
C TYR A 89 -9.23 -5.37 0.76
N LEU A 90 -9.88 -5.44 1.92
CA LEU A 90 -9.95 -6.65 2.74
C LEU A 90 -10.67 -7.80 2.01
N LYS A 91 -11.76 -7.52 1.29
CA LYS A 91 -12.44 -8.52 0.45
C LYS A 91 -11.51 -9.08 -0.63
N LYS A 92 -10.76 -8.21 -1.32
CA LYS A 92 -9.82 -8.64 -2.38
C LYS A 92 -8.67 -9.48 -1.82
N GLN A 93 -8.10 -9.07 -0.68
CA GLN A 93 -7.06 -9.80 0.05
C GLN A 93 -7.56 -11.20 0.46
N ASN A 94 -8.74 -11.28 1.09
CA ASN A 94 -9.32 -12.55 1.50
C ASN A 94 -9.63 -13.48 0.33
N LYS A 95 -10.12 -12.94 -0.79
CA LYS A 95 -10.34 -13.72 -2.01
C LYS A 95 -9.03 -14.36 -2.50
N ARG A 96 -7.93 -13.59 -2.58
CA ARG A 96 -6.63 -14.11 -3.03
C ARG A 96 -6.12 -15.24 -2.14
N ARG A 97 -6.20 -15.06 -0.82
CA ARG A 97 -5.81 -16.09 0.17
C ARG A 97 -6.59 -17.39 -0.04
N MET A 98 -7.90 -17.27 -0.18
CA MET A 98 -8.80 -18.41 -0.42
C MET A 98 -8.50 -19.11 -1.75
N ASP A 99 -8.31 -18.36 -2.83
CA ASP A 99 -8.02 -18.91 -4.16
C ASP A 99 -6.68 -19.67 -4.16
N TYR A 100 -5.66 -19.12 -3.50
CA TYR A 100 -4.35 -19.77 -3.38
C TYR A 100 -4.45 -21.09 -2.60
N VAL A 101 -5.11 -21.08 -1.44
CA VAL A 101 -5.29 -22.26 -0.58
C VAL A 101 -6.08 -23.38 -1.27
N LYS A 102 -7.04 -23.02 -2.14
CA LYS A 102 -7.83 -24.00 -2.92
C LYS A 102 -7.04 -24.61 -4.07
N SER A 103 -6.16 -23.83 -4.70
CA SER A 103 -5.41 -24.24 -5.91
C SER A 103 -4.09 -24.94 -5.61
N HIS A 104 -3.58 -24.88 -4.37
CA HIS A 104 -2.28 -25.44 -4.00
C HIS A 104 -2.39 -26.54 -2.94
N PHE A 105 -1.58 -27.59 -3.10
CA PHE A 105 -1.41 -28.60 -2.06
C PHE A 105 -0.49 -28.07 -0.97
N LEU A 106 -1.07 -27.75 0.19
CA LEU A 106 -0.40 -27.12 1.33
C LEU A 106 -0.68 -27.92 2.60
N SER A 107 0.28 -27.91 3.54
CA SER A 107 0.03 -28.43 4.89
C SER A 107 -1.05 -27.62 5.59
N LYS A 108 -1.72 -28.23 6.58
CA LYS A 108 -2.78 -27.56 7.36
C LYS A 108 -2.29 -26.23 7.95
N ASP A 109 -1.12 -26.24 8.57
CA ASP A 109 -0.51 -25.05 9.18
C ASP A 109 -0.22 -23.95 8.16
N MET A 110 0.23 -24.31 6.95
CA MET A 110 0.50 -23.32 5.90
C MET A 110 -0.78 -22.68 5.37
N LYS A 111 -1.87 -23.46 5.24
CA LYS A 111 -3.19 -22.93 4.87
C LYS A 111 -3.68 -21.91 5.89
N GLU A 112 -3.57 -22.24 7.17
CA GLU A 112 -4.03 -21.38 8.25
C GLU A 112 -3.26 -20.05 8.29
N LEU A 113 -1.93 -20.10 8.17
CA LEU A 113 -1.10 -18.90 8.11
C LEU A 113 -1.48 -17.98 6.95
N ILE A 114 -1.70 -18.55 5.75
CA ILE A 114 -2.08 -17.76 4.57
C ILE A 114 -3.46 -17.13 4.75
N LEU A 115 -4.43 -17.87 5.27
CA LEU A 115 -5.79 -17.36 5.49
C LEU A 115 -5.83 -16.23 6.54
N GLN A 116 -4.98 -16.33 7.56
CA GLN A 116 -4.84 -15.32 8.61
C GLN A 116 -4.01 -14.11 8.16
N GLY A 117 -3.38 -14.13 6.97
CA GLY A 117 -2.48 -13.06 6.56
C GLY A 117 -1.18 -13.01 7.37
N SER A 118 -0.75 -14.17 7.88
CA SER A 118 0.47 -14.37 8.66
C SER A 118 1.60 -14.96 7.82
N TYR A 119 2.82 -14.91 8.32
CA TYR A 119 4.00 -15.43 7.64
C TYR A 119 4.88 -16.23 8.60
N LYS A 120 5.77 -17.06 8.05
CA LYS A 120 6.80 -17.77 8.82
C LYS A 120 8.05 -18.02 7.97
N LYS A 121 9.18 -18.22 8.65
CA LYS A 121 10.43 -18.67 8.03
C LYS A 121 10.20 -19.91 7.15
N GLY A 122 10.82 -19.93 5.97
CA GLY A 122 10.73 -20.99 4.98
C GLY A 122 9.56 -20.88 4.00
N MET A 123 8.64 -19.92 4.19
CA MET A 123 7.61 -19.63 3.18
C MET A 123 8.24 -19.23 1.85
N THR A 124 7.70 -19.73 0.74
CA THR A 124 8.12 -19.26 -0.59
C THR A 124 7.62 -17.84 -0.84
N LYS A 125 8.25 -17.15 -1.80
CA LYS A 125 7.78 -15.83 -2.28
C LYS A 125 6.29 -15.84 -2.65
N GLU A 126 5.82 -16.88 -3.33
CA GLU A 126 4.41 -17.01 -3.70
C GLU A 126 3.48 -17.22 -2.49
N GLN A 127 3.86 -18.05 -1.54
CA GLN A 127 3.08 -18.26 -0.30
C GLN A 127 2.99 -16.98 0.51
N PHE A 128 4.09 -16.23 0.58
CA PHE A 128 4.15 -14.94 1.23
C PHE A 128 3.23 -13.93 0.52
N LYS A 129 3.30 -13.81 -0.81
CA LYS A 129 2.39 -12.95 -1.59
C LYS A 129 0.92 -13.35 -1.43
N ALA A 130 0.63 -14.64 -1.40
CA ALA A 130 -0.72 -15.13 -1.18
C ALA A 130 -1.26 -14.63 0.17
N SER A 131 -0.45 -14.76 1.22
CA SER A 131 -0.79 -14.34 2.58
C SER A 131 -0.91 -12.81 2.73
N ARG A 132 0.16 -12.10 2.40
CA ARG A 132 0.34 -10.69 2.77
C ARG A 132 0.03 -9.72 1.65
N GLY A 133 0.38 -10.09 0.43
CA GLY A 133 0.12 -9.33 -0.77
C GLY A 133 1.37 -9.04 -1.56
N GLU A 134 1.21 -8.16 -2.54
CA GLU A 134 2.38 -7.68 -3.27
C GLU A 134 3.18 -6.77 -2.35
N PRO A 135 4.51 -6.95 -2.27
CA PRO A 135 5.36 -6.03 -1.56
C PRO A 135 5.30 -4.66 -2.24
N THR A 136 5.56 -3.61 -1.46
CA THR A 136 5.62 -2.24 -1.95
C THR A 136 6.92 -2.00 -2.71
N ASN A 137 8.03 -2.58 -2.26
CA ASN A 137 9.33 -2.48 -2.90
C ASN A 137 10.09 -3.81 -2.82
N ILE A 138 10.96 -4.07 -3.79
CA ILE A 138 11.85 -5.22 -3.87
C ILE A 138 13.26 -4.69 -4.17
N ASN A 139 14.20 -4.93 -3.27
CA ASN A 139 15.60 -4.57 -3.42
C ASN A 139 16.51 -5.79 -3.21
N GLU A 140 17.79 -5.66 -3.55
CA GLU A 140 18.82 -6.64 -3.19
C GLU A 140 19.69 -6.10 -2.06
N PHE A 141 20.10 -6.98 -1.15
CA PHE A 141 20.97 -6.68 -0.02
C PHE A 141 22.03 -7.77 0.10
N GLU A 142 23.30 -7.36 0.10
CA GLU A 142 24.43 -8.22 0.45
C GLU A 142 24.80 -7.98 1.90
N ASN A 143 24.90 -9.03 2.71
CA ASN A 143 25.39 -8.89 4.08
C ASN A 143 26.92 -8.92 4.16
N ASP A 144 27.48 -8.69 5.34
CA ASP A 144 28.94 -8.69 5.59
C ASP A 144 29.61 -10.05 5.29
N GLN A 145 28.83 -11.12 5.15
CA GLN A 145 29.30 -12.47 4.80
C GLN A 145 29.23 -12.76 3.30
N GLY A 146 28.84 -11.78 2.47
CA GLY A 146 28.71 -11.93 1.01
C GLY A 146 27.45 -12.70 0.58
N GLU A 147 26.46 -12.82 1.46
CA GLU A 147 25.21 -13.50 1.15
C GLU A 147 24.19 -12.51 0.57
N MET A 148 23.63 -12.87 -0.59
CA MET A 148 22.62 -12.08 -1.26
C MET A 148 21.21 -12.40 -0.75
N PHE A 149 20.46 -11.34 -0.44
CA PHE A 149 19.05 -11.38 -0.06
C PHE A 149 18.22 -10.50 -0.98
N GLU A 150 17.02 -10.97 -1.30
CA GLU A 150 15.96 -10.16 -1.88
C GLU A 150 15.12 -9.60 -0.73
N VAL A 151 15.08 -8.28 -0.59
CA VAL A 151 14.41 -7.57 0.51
C VAL A 151 13.08 -7.03 0.02
N TRP A 152 12.00 -7.49 0.63
CA TRP A 152 10.64 -7.03 0.35
C TRP A 152 10.18 -6.10 1.46
N THR A 153 9.71 -4.92 1.09
CA THR A 153 9.14 -3.97 2.06
C THR A 153 7.61 -4.03 2.01
N GLU A 154 6.98 -4.17 3.17
CA GLU A 154 5.53 -4.00 3.32
C GLU A 154 5.17 -2.84 4.24
N GLY A 155 4.10 -2.13 3.89
CA GLY A 155 3.59 -1.01 4.68
C GLY A 155 4.20 0.32 4.24
N LEU A 156 3.40 1.38 4.32
CA LEU A 156 3.77 2.72 3.88
C LEU A 156 4.30 3.61 5.03
N PHE A 157 4.02 3.25 6.29
CA PHE A 157 4.35 4.05 7.48
C PHE A 157 5.13 3.27 8.57
N ASN A 158 4.95 1.94 8.61
CA ASN A 158 5.74 1.01 9.41
C ASN A 158 6.30 -0.03 8.44
N GLU A 159 7.31 0.38 7.69
CA GLU A 159 8.00 -0.48 6.72
C GLU A 159 8.56 -1.70 7.44
N ARG A 160 7.88 -2.84 7.27
CA ARG A 160 8.40 -4.12 7.71
C ARG A 160 9.19 -4.71 6.56
N LYS A 161 10.43 -5.10 6.83
CA LYS A 161 11.32 -5.68 5.81
C LYS A 161 11.34 -7.18 5.96
N PHE A 162 11.26 -7.87 4.83
CA PHE A 162 11.26 -9.32 4.75
C PHE A 162 12.41 -9.76 3.85
N TYR A 163 13.29 -10.60 4.37
CA TYR A 163 14.53 -10.98 3.71
C TYR A 163 14.39 -12.38 3.15
N PHE A 164 14.48 -12.49 1.83
CA PHE A 164 14.37 -13.75 1.11
C PHE A 164 15.74 -14.21 0.62
N LYS A 165 16.04 -15.49 0.86
CA LYS A 165 17.23 -16.16 0.34
C LYS A 165 16.79 -17.42 -0.38
N ASN A 166 17.31 -17.64 -1.59
CA ASN A 166 16.94 -18.79 -2.44
C ASN A 166 15.41 -18.95 -2.61
N GLY A 167 14.69 -17.82 -2.76
CA GLY A 167 13.24 -17.80 -2.96
C GLY A 167 12.38 -18.11 -1.72
N LYS A 168 12.98 -18.16 -0.52
CA LYS A 168 12.28 -18.43 0.75
C LYS A 168 12.53 -17.34 1.78
N LEU A 169 11.52 -17.06 2.60
CA LEU A 169 11.60 -16.10 3.69
C LEU A 169 12.57 -16.62 4.76
N GLU A 170 13.62 -15.86 5.05
CA GLU A 170 14.66 -16.24 6.02
C GLU A 170 14.44 -15.53 7.36
N PHE A 171 14.23 -14.21 7.34
CA PHE A 171 13.96 -13.38 8.52
C PHE A 171 13.22 -12.08 8.15
N TRP A 172 12.85 -11.28 9.14
CA TRP A 172 12.18 -10.00 8.98
C TRP A 172 12.54 -9.03 10.10
N ASP A 173 12.47 -7.72 9.81
CA ASP A 173 12.64 -6.60 10.74
C ASP A 173 11.32 -5.84 10.90
#